data_AF-A0A662FUT6-F1
#
_entry.id   AF-A0A662FUT6-F1
#
_cell.length_a   1.000
_cell.length_b   1.000
_cell.length_c   1.000
_cell.angle_alpha   90.00
_cell.angle_beta   90.00
_cell.angle_gamma   90.00
#
_symmetry.space_group_name_H-M   'P 1'
#
loop_
_entity.id
_entity.type
_entity.pdbx_description
1 polymer ?
#
loop_
_entity_poly.entity_id
_entity_poly.type
_entity_poly.pdbx_seq_one_letter_code
_entity_poly.pdbx_strand_id
1 'polypeptide(L)'
;MLDAEPLPYVGVVFSNRSRDWSGVKMSPHIADSFRGFYYVALLNGLPVNYVSDTCLDEGRFKEYRCIVLANVWSLSKEGLGNLKDYIKSGGGIIATYKTGLLDENGCRLEETRLKQLLDISFNSIISSKWSYIRLSDQHVITEGIRRRHILWGDFDREFTYRRTPPELGWHVYAEHEGGEEVAYLTLTKREFGNEYENGRSPPPPTVDTDIPAIVVGERWVYFSGQPGRIYWRNGSPDIGRLMLNSMKYIAGEPPVAVKSHGFVELEAYRRNGQLLIHLLNHTYPDRILVRGNTATNTMWTSTPECVHPPTSVTPLVDVRVVVRGFDVARVYEPLRDRICEFREENGRAIVEIPRLDEYVFLVIDLR
;
A
#
# COMPACT_ATOMS: atom_id res chain seq x y z
N MET A 1 25.01 1.88 -12.45
CA MET A 1 24.28 1.01 -11.52
C MET A 1 24.89 -0.38 -11.35
N LEU A 2 26.06 -0.71 -11.94
CA LEU A 2 26.75 -1.95 -11.56
C LEU A 2 26.93 -1.98 -10.04
N ASP A 3 26.57 -3.12 -9.44
CA ASP A 3 26.63 -3.43 -8.00
C ASP A 3 25.77 -2.56 -7.07
N ALA A 4 24.76 -1.88 -7.60
CA ALA A 4 23.79 -1.15 -6.78
C ALA A 4 22.62 -2.07 -6.37
N GLU A 5 22.29 -2.08 -5.08
CA GLU A 5 21.14 -2.79 -4.53
C GLU A 5 20.06 -1.80 -4.08
N PRO A 6 18.76 -2.13 -4.17
CA PRO A 6 17.71 -1.29 -3.64
C PRO A 6 17.93 -1.00 -2.15
N LEU A 7 17.63 0.23 -1.70
CA LEU A 7 17.69 0.59 -0.29
C LEU A 7 16.45 0.03 0.43
N PRO A 8 16.58 -0.98 1.31
CA PRO A 8 15.41 -1.66 1.85
C PRO A 8 14.68 -0.82 2.90
N TYR A 9 13.35 -0.71 2.75
CA TYR A 9 12.45 -0.14 3.75
C TYR A 9 11.16 -0.94 3.84
N VAL A 10 10.28 -0.83 2.84
CA VAL A 10 9.02 -1.59 2.75
C VAL A 10 9.06 -2.48 1.50
N GLY A 11 8.88 -3.78 1.71
CA GLY A 11 8.67 -4.75 0.63
C GLY A 11 7.18 -5.08 0.52
N VAL A 12 6.57 -4.89 -0.65
CA VAL A 12 5.18 -5.30 -0.90
C VAL A 12 5.20 -6.58 -1.72
N VAL A 13 4.52 -7.62 -1.22
CA VAL A 13 4.48 -8.92 -1.87
C VAL A 13 3.44 -8.92 -2.98
N PHE A 14 3.84 -9.32 -4.18
CA PHE A 14 2.93 -9.78 -5.21
C PHE A 14 3.20 -11.24 -5.54
N SER A 15 2.21 -12.09 -5.23
CA SER A 15 2.30 -13.53 -5.45
C SER A 15 1.64 -13.89 -6.77
N ASN A 16 2.45 -14.40 -7.70
CA ASN A 16 1.94 -14.98 -8.95
C ASN A 16 1.06 -16.20 -8.64
N ARG A 17 1.43 -17.04 -7.67
CA ARG A 17 0.59 -18.16 -7.21
C ARG A 17 -0.80 -17.67 -6.76
N SER A 18 -0.87 -16.62 -5.96
CA SER A 18 -2.15 -16.06 -5.51
C SER A 18 -2.98 -15.54 -6.68
N ARG A 19 -2.36 -14.84 -7.62
CA ARG A 19 -3.01 -14.40 -8.86
C ARG A 19 -3.59 -15.59 -9.62
N ASP A 20 -2.79 -16.63 -9.84
CA ASP A 20 -3.14 -17.78 -10.67
C ASP A 20 -4.20 -18.66 -10.00
N TRP A 21 -4.04 -18.98 -8.71
CA TRP A 21 -4.99 -19.79 -7.94
C TRP A 21 -6.31 -19.09 -7.62
N SER A 22 -6.34 -17.75 -7.59
CA SER A 22 -7.59 -16.99 -7.42
C SER A 22 -8.53 -17.10 -8.64
N GLY A 23 -8.01 -17.55 -9.79
CA GLY A 23 -8.75 -17.67 -11.03
C GLY A 23 -8.96 -16.35 -11.77
N VAL A 24 -9.38 -16.44 -13.04
CA VAL A 24 -9.44 -15.31 -13.99
C VAL A 24 -10.22 -14.10 -13.44
N LYS A 25 -11.32 -14.33 -12.73
CA LYS A 25 -12.18 -13.26 -12.22
C LYS A 25 -11.54 -12.48 -11.06
N MET A 26 -10.76 -13.15 -10.20
CA MET A 26 -10.18 -12.53 -8.99
C MET A 26 -8.73 -12.10 -9.19
N SER A 27 -8.02 -12.64 -10.18
CA SER A 27 -6.63 -12.30 -10.51
C SER A 27 -6.36 -10.78 -10.57
N PRO A 28 -7.20 -9.95 -11.22
CA PRO A 28 -7.02 -8.50 -11.20
C PRO A 28 -7.10 -7.87 -9.80
N HIS A 29 -7.90 -8.46 -8.90
CA HIS A 29 -8.09 -7.96 -7.53
C HIS A 29 -6.89 -8.25 -6.63
N ILE A 30 -6.17 -9.35 -6.89
CA ILE A 30 -4.86 -9.62 -6.27
C ILE A 30 -3.86 -8.54 -6.70
N ALA A 31 -3.80 -8.23 -8.00
CA ALA A 31 -2.93 -7.17 -8.52
C ALA A 31 -3.27 -5.79 -7.95
N ASP A 32 -4.56 -5.44 -7.88
CA ASP A 32 -5.01 -4.17 -7.30
C ASP A 32 -4.65 -4.05 -5.80
N SER A 33 -4.70 -5.15 -5.06
CA SER A 33 -4.30 -5.18 -3.65
C SER A 33 -2.83 -4.83 -3.47
N PHE A 34 -1.94 -5.44 -4.27
CA PHE A 34 -0.52 -5.10 -4.31
C PHE A 34 -0.30 -3.63 -4.72
N ARG A 35 -0.93 -3.21 -5.83
CA ARG A 35 -0.75 -1.86 -6.38
C ARG A 35 -1.14 -0.78 -5.37
N GLY A 36 -2.22 -0.97 -4.62
CA GLY A 36 -2.62 0.01 -3.62
C GLY A 36 -1.52 0.27 -2.58
N PHE A 37 -0.92 -0.79 -2.03
CA PHE A 37 0.18 -0.67 -1.07
C PHE A 37 1.46 -0.12 -1.70
N TYR A 38 1.79 -0.56 -2.92
CA TYR A 38 2.98 -0.07 -3.62
C TYR A 38 2.85 1.43 -3.91
N TYR A 39 1.75 1.85 -4.53
CA TYR A 39 1.55 3.23 -4.95
C TYR A 39 1.28 4.18 -3.79
N VAL A 40 0.65 3.74 -2.68
CA VAL A 40 0.49 4.65 -1.53
C VAL A 40 1.85 5.06 -0.97
N ALA A 41 2.81 4.13 -0.88
CA ALA A 41 4.17 4.43 -0.42
C ALA A 41 4.92 5.30 -1.44
N LEU A 42 4.88 4.93 -2.73
CA LEU A 42 5.52 5.66 -3.82
C LEU A 42 5.04 7.12 -3.90
N LEU A 43 3.72 7.34 -3.90
CA LEU A 43 3.10 8.67 -3.97
C LEU A 43 3.42 9.55 -2.76
N ASN A 44 3.86 8.95 -1.64
CA ASN A 44 4.22 9.66 -0.42
C ASN A 44 5.74 9.76 -0.20
N GLY A 45 6.51 9.46 -1.25
CA GLY A 45 7.95 9.64 -1.26
C GLY A 45 8.69 8.70 -0.32
N LEU A 46 8.20 7.46 -0.18
CA LEU A 46 8.81 6.41 0.64
C LEU A 46 9.48 5.34 -0.25
N PRO A 47 10.65 4.81 0.12
CA PRO A 47 11.28 3.69 -0.59
C PRO A 47 10.39 2.45 -0.48
N VAL A 48 10.02 1.88 -1.62
CA VAL A 48 9.15 0.71 -1.69
C VAL A 48 9.60 -0.21 -2.81
N ASN A 49 9.63 -1.51 -2.53
CA ASN A 49 10.09 -2.52 -3.49
C ASN A 49 9.08 -3.66 -3.65
N TYR A 50 9.09 -4.26 -4.84
CA TYR A 50 8.38 -5.49 -5.13
C TYR A 50 9.12 -6.69 -4.54
N VAL A 51 8.38 -7.56 -3.85
CA VAL A 51 8.85 -8.86 -3.39
C VAL A 51 7.99 -9.93 -4.05
N SER A 52 8.62 -10.88 -4.77
CA SER A 52 7.89 -12.00 -5.38
C SER A 52 7.60 -13.10 -4.36
N ASP A 53 6.68 -14.00 -4.68
CA ASP A 53 6.51 -15.24 -3.93
C ASP A 53 7.75 -16.13 -3.96
N THR A 54 8.53 -16.14 -5.05
CA THR A 54 9.85 -16.80 -5.06
C THR A 54 10.81 -16.18 -4.06
N CYS A 55 10.86 -14.85 -3.95
CA CYS A 55 11.69 -14.19 -2.93
C CYS A 55 11.26 -14.58 -1.51
N LEU A 56 9.94 -14.76 -1.27
CA LEU A 56 9.46 -15.27 0.01
C LEU A 56 9.95 -16.70 0.29
N ASP A 57 9.89 -17.57 -0.71
CA ASP A 57 10.30 -18.98 -0.60
C ASP A 57 11.82 -19.10 -0.38
N GLU A 58 12.61 -18.21 -0.99
CA GLU A 58 14.07 -18.16 -0.88
C GLU A 58 14.58 -17.33 0.32
N GLY A 59 13.71 -16.57 0.99
CA GLY A 59 14.09 -15.68 2.10
C GLY A 59 14.78 -14.37 1.68
N ARG A 60 14.74 -14.00 0.39
CA ARG A 60 15.34 -12.77 -0.17
C ARG A 60 14.49 -11.51 0.06
N PHE A 61 14.14 -11.29 1.33
CA PHE A 61 13.35 -10.13 1.77
C PHE A 61 13.66 -9.71 3.22
N LYS A 62 14.57 -10.43 3.91
CA LYS A 62 14.80 -10.25 5.35
C LYS A 62 15.41 -8.89 5.72
N GLU A 63 15.97 -8.16 4.75
CA GLU A 63 16.53 -6.81 4.96
C GLU A 63 15.47 -5.70 5.01
N TYR A 64 14.25 -5.94 4.52
CA TYR A 64 13.17 -4.95 4.61
C TYR A 64 12.71 -4.82 6.06
N ARG A 65 12.36 -3.60 6.48
CA ARG A 65 11.84 -3.35 7.83
C ARG A 65 10.37 -3.77 7.98
N CYS A 66 9.63 -3.77 6.88
CA CYS A 66 8.25 -4.24 6.82
C CYS A 66 7.99 -5.02 5.53
N ILE A 67 7.31 -6.15 5.66
CA ILE A 67 6.76 -6.94 4.55
C ILE A 67 5.24 -6.84 4.54
N VAL A 68 4.69 -6.38 3.42
CA VAL A 68 3.25 -6.28 3.22
C VAL A 68 2.76 -7.49 2.42
N LEU A 69 2.04 -8.39 3.09
CA LEU A 69 1.29 -9.50 2.49
C LEU A 69 -0.08 -9.01 2.01
N ALA A 70 -0.07 -8.26 0.91
CA ALA A 70 -1.24 -7.63 0.30
C ALA A 70 -2.15 -8.68 -0.38
N ASN A 71 -3.02 -9.31 0.41
CA ASN A 71 -3.98 -10.32 -0.02
C ASN A 71 -3.29 -11.52 -0.71
N VAL A 72 -2.21 -12.01 -0.08
CA VAL A 72 -1.40 -13.13 -0.57
C VAL A 72 -2.10 -14.45 -0.22
N TRP A 73 -3.09 -14.84 -1.03
CA TRP A 73 -3.91 -16.03 -0.78
C TRP A 73 -3.07 -17.29 -0.61
N SER A 74 -2.13 -17.53 -1.53
CA SER A 74 -1.26 -18.69 -1.53
C SER A 74 0.07 -18.35 -0.86
N LEU A 75 0.37 -19.06 0.22
CA LEU A 75 1.65 -18.99 0.91
C LEU A 75 2.23 -20.41 1.02
N SER A 76 3.48 -20.63 0.64
CA SER A 76 4.17 -21.94 0.67
C SER A 76 4.69 -22.27 2.08
N LYS A 77 5.10 -23.53 2.30
CA LYS A 77 5.64 -23.96 3.61
C LYS A 77 6.99 -23.30 3.88
N GLU A 78 7.80 -23.18 2.84
CA GLU A 78 9.09 -22.51 2.81
C GLU A 78 8.94 -21.02 3.13
N GLY A 79 8.02 -20.33 2.44
CA GLY A 79 7.70 -18.93 2.68
C GLY A 79 7.17 -18.68 4.09
N LEU A 80 6.30 -19.56 4.61
CA LEU A 80 5.86 -19.49 6.01
C LEU A 80 7.03 -19.64 6.99
N GLY A 81 7.95 -20.59 6.75
CA GLY A 81 9.16 -20.76 7.56
C GLY A 81 10.03 -19.51 7.58
N ASN A 82 10.32 -18.95 6.40
CA ASN A 82 11.10 -17.72 6.28
C ASN A 82 10.45 -16.51 6.93
N LEU A 83 9.12 -16.38 6.86
CA LEU A 83 8.37 -15.30 7.51
C LEU A 83 8.40 -15.44 9.04
N LYS A 84 8.32 -16.67 9.57
CA LYS A 84 8.48 -16.92 11.02
C LYS A 84 9.87 -16.50 11.50
N ASP A 85 10.92 -16.87 10.77
CA ASP A 85 12.29 -16.48 11.10
C ASP A 85 12.49 -14.96 11.00
N TYR A 86 11.88 -14.34 9.98
CA TYR A 86 11.89 -12.90 9.80
C TYR A 86 11.27 -12.16 10.99
N ILE A 87 10.06 -12.52 11.42
CA ILE A 87 9.44 -11.93 12.63
C ILE A 87 10.33 -12.13 13.87
N LYS A 88 10.88 -13.34 14.07
CA LYS A 88 11.77 -13.62 15.21
C LYS A 88 13.02 -12.75 15.22
N SER A 89 13.55 -12.41 14.04
CA SER A 89 14.68 -11.48 13.88
C SER A 89 14.31 -10.00 14.04
N GLY A 90 13.04 -9.70 14.36
CA GLY A 90 12.52 -8.34 14.54
C GLY A 90 11.90 -7.74 13.27
N GLY A 91 11.70 -8.53 12.22
CA GLY A 91 10.96 -8.13 11.03
C GLY A 91 9.50 -7.79 11.34
N GLY A 92 8.91 -6.92 10.53
CA GLY A 92 7.54 -6.45 10.68
C GLY A 92 6.62 -6.90 9.54
N ILE A 93 5.36 -7.25 9.84
CA ILE A 93 4.42 -7.75 8.82
C ILE A 93 3.11 -6.97 8.79
N ILE A 94 2.66 -6.57 7.60
CA ILE A 94 1.28 -6.15 7.39
C ILE A 94 0.59 -7.22 6.55
N ALA A 95 -0.46 -7.84 7.08
CA ALA A 95 -1.24 -8.85 6.36
C ALA A 95 -2.68 -8.36 6.13
N THR A 96 -3.27 -8.74 5.00
CA THR A 96 -4.64 -8.32 4.69
C THR A 96 -5.51 -9.46 4.18
N TYR A 97 -6.77 -9.43 4.58
CA TYR A 97 -7.87 -10.24 4.06
C TYR A 97 -7.56 -11.74 4.13
N LYS A 98 -7.50 -12.41 2.97
CA LYS A 98 -7.41 -13.86 2.81
C LYS A 98 -5.97 -14.39 2.77
N THR A 99 -5.00 -13.60 3.23
CA THR A 99 -3.60 -14.02 3.22
C THR A 99 -3.43 -15.39 3.88
N GLY A 100 -2.76 -16.31 3.21
CA GLY A 100 -2.43 -17.65 3.72
C GLY A 100 -3.56 -18.67 3.76
N LEU A 101 -4.70 -18.45 3.08
CA LEU A 101 -5.80 -19.41 2.99
C LEU A 101 -5.60 -20.53 1.96
N LEU A 102 -4.64 -20.40 1.05
CA LEU A 102 -4.25 -21.43 0.10
C LEU A 102 -2.81 -21.88 0.38
N ASP A 103 -2.53 -23.15 0.10
CA ASP A 103 -1.16 -23.66 0.02
C ASP A 103 -0.49 -23.36 -1.34
N GLU A 104 0.74 -23.83 -1.50
CA GLU A 104 1.53 -23.66 -2.72
C GLU A 104 0.90 -24.25 -3.99
N ASN A 105 0.02 -25.24 -3.85
CA ASN A 105 -0.65 -25.92 -4.95
C ASN A 105 -2.06 -25.36 -5.21
N GLY A 106 -2.46 -24.31 -4.50
CA GLY A 106 -3.79 -23.70 -4.61
C GLY A 106 -4.88 -24.46 -3.85
N CYS A 107 -4.53 -25.45 -3.02
CA CYS A 107 -5.49 -26.14 -2.18
C CYS A 107 -5.91 -25.22 -1.03
N ARG A 108 -7.23 -25.14 -0.80
CA ARG A 108 -7.78 -24.37 0.31
C ARG A 108 -7.46 -25.05 1.64
N LEU A 109 -6.93 -24.26 2.56
CA LEU A 109 -6.69 -24.67 3.94
C LEU A 109 -7.91 -24.36 4.80
N GLU A 110 -8.19 -25.22 5.78
CA GLU A 110 -9.22 -24.96 6.79
C GLU A 110 -8.80 -23.81 7.71
N GLU A 111 -7.52 -23.80 8.11
CA GLU A 111 -6.91 -22.75 8.91
C GLU A 111 -5.89 -21.96 8.07
N THR A 112 -5.89 -20.64 8.21
CA THR A 112 -4.91 -19.78 7.54
C THR A 112 -3.51 -19.98 8.12
N ARG A 113 -2.50 -19.87 7.27
CA ARG A 113 -1.09 -19.84 7.70
C ARG A 113 -0.77 -18.64 8.59
N LEU A 114 -1.64 -17.62 8.63
CA LEU A 114 -1.52 -16.53 9.60
C LEU A 114 -1.70 -17.00 11.04
N LYS A 115 -2.38 -18.13 11.32
CA LYS A 115 -2.49 -18.67 12.68
C LYS A 115 -1.12 -18.99 13.24
N GLN A 116 -0.28 -19.64 12.43
CA GLN A 116 1.08 -19.99 12.88
C GLN A 116 2.06 -18.80 12.83
N LEU A 117 1.70 -17.70 12.17
CA LEU A 117 2.60 -16.57 11.93
C LEU A 117 2.33 -15.40 12.89
N LEU A 118 1.05 -15.08 13.10
CA LEU A 118 0.56 -13.90 13.81
C LEU A 118 -0.52 -14.25 14.86
N ASP A 119 -0.77 -15.54 15.11
CA ASP A 119 -1.84 -16.03 15.99
C ASP A 119 -3.26 -15.59 15.58
N ILE A 120 -3.47 -15.40 14.28
CA ILE A 120 -4.76 -15.03 13.67
C ILE A 120 -5.40 -16.26 13.05
N SER A 121 -6.55 -16.68 13.58
CA SER A 121 -7.33 -17.82 13.09
C SER A 121 -8.42 -17.38 12.13
N PHE A 122 -8.61 -18.15 11.05
CA PHE A 122 -9.72 -17.97 10.13
C PHE A 122 -11.00 -18.60 10.71
N ASN A 123 -12.07 -17.82 10.87
CA ASN A 123 -13.38 -18.33 11.26
C ASN A 123 -14.30 -18.43 10.03
N SER A 124 -14.60 -17.30 9.39
CA SER A 124 -15.53 -17.25 8.25
C SER A 124 -15.33 -16.01 7.38
N ILE A 125 -16.14 -15.89 6.31
CA ILE A 125 -16.18 -14.71 5.45
C ILE A 125 -17.51 -14.00 5.65
N ILE A 126 -17.43 -12.71 5.99
CA ILE A 126 -18.58 -11.82 6.06
C ILE A 126 -18.77 -11.20 4.68
N SER A 127 -19.78 -11.69 3.98
CA SER A 127 -20.19 -11.18 2.67
C SER A 127 -21.11 -9.98 2.83
N SER A 128 -20.63 -8.79 2.48
CA SER A 128 -21.46 -7.59 2.39
C SER A 128 -21.16 -6.82 1.10
N LYS A 129 -22.19 -6.26 0.46
CA LYS A 129 -21.99 -5.41 -0.74
C LYS A 129 -21.21 -4.15 -0.38
N TRP A 130 -21.52 -3.60 0.79
CA TRP A 130 -20.88 -2.43 1.38
C TRP A 130 -20.62 -2.70 2.86
N SER A 131 -19.50 -2.23 3.35
CA SER A 131 -19.24 -2.18 4.78
C SER A 131 -18.56 -0.86 5.11
N TYR A 132 -18.43 -0.60 6.40
CA TYR A 132 -17.61 0.47 6.93
C TYR A 132 -16.69 -0.14 7.97
N ILE A 133 -15.54 0.48 8.18
CA ILE A 133 -14.79 0.27 9.41
C ILE A 133 -15.05 1.45 10.34
N ARG A 134 -15.33 1.16 11.60
CA ARG A 134 -15.53 2.11 12.68
C ARG A 134 -14.29 2.09 13.57
N LEU A 135 -13.55 3.19 13.62
CA LEU A 135 -12.35 3.30 14.46
C LEU A 135 -12.75 3.30 15.94
N SER A 136 -12.03 2.54 16.77
CA SER A 136 -12.36 2.33 18.19
C SER A 136 -11.60 3.17 19.20
N ASP A 137 -10.36 3.53 18.93
CA ASP A 137 -9.51 4.33 19.83
C ASP A 137 -8.56 5.22 19.03
N GLN A 138 -7.88 6.17 19.69
CA GLN A 138 -6.81 6.95 19.07
C GLN A 138 -5.48 6.18 19.08
N HIS A 139 -5.36 5.16 18.24
CA HIS A 139 -4.08 4.49 17.99
C HIS A 139 -3.25 5.29 16.97
N VAL A 140 -1.91 5.20 17.01
CA VAL A 140 -1.02 5.93 16.09
C VAL A 140 -1.32 5.65 14.61
N ILE A 141 -1.81 4.44 14.29
CA ILE A 141 -2.21 4.11 12.91
C ILE A 141 -3.43 4.91 12.42
N THR A 142 -4.23 5.44 13.34
CA THR A 142 -5.43 6.25 13.04
C THR A 142 -5.13 7.76 13.02
N GLU A 143 -3.89 8.17 13.28
CA GLU A 143 -3.51 9.57 13.40
C GLU A 143 -3.77 10.36 12.10
N GLY A 144 -4.49 11.48 12.25
CA GLY A 144 -4.86 12.37 11.15
C GLY A 144 -6.17 12.00 10.44
N ILE A 145 -6.85 10.94 10.88
CA ILE A 145 -8.14 10.53 10.32
C ILE A 145 -9.27 11.16 11.14
N ARG A 146 -10.09 11.98 10.50
CA ARG A 146 -11.17 12.73 11.18
C ARG A 146 -12.49 11.97 11.23
N ARG A 147 -12.70 11.02 10.32
CA ARG A 147 -13.97 10.30 10.20
C ARG A 147 -13.96 9.07 11.10
N ARG A 148 -15.05 8.89 11.86
CA ARG A 148 -15.25 7.70 12.69
C ARG A 148 -15.54 6.45 11.86
N HIS A 149 -16.28 6.62 10.75
CA HIS A 149 -16.62 5.55 9.81
C HIS A 149 -15.91 5.78 8.48
N ILE A 150 -15.17 4.77 8.01
CA ILE A 150 -14.50 4.78 6.71
C ILE A 150 -15.19 3.75 5.83
N LEU A 151 -15.64 4.20 4.66
CA LEU A 151 -16.34 3.36 3.69
C LEU A 151 -15.43 2.26 3.13
N TRP A 152 -15.90 1.03 3.18
CA TRP A 152 -15.31 -0.15 2.58
C TRP A 152 -16.22 -0.65 1.45
N GLY A 153 -15.86 -0.29 0.21
CA GLY A 153 -16.67 -0.59 -0.96
C GLY A 153 -16.54 0.49 -2.01
N ASP A 154 -17.07 0.18 -3.19
CA ASP A 154 -17.13 1.06 -4.34
C ASP A 154 -18.22 0.52 -5.28
N PHE A 155 -18.64 1.33 -6.24
CA PHE A 155 -19.52 0.86 -7.30
C PHE A 155 -18.76 -0.04 -8.29
N ASP A 156 -19.47 -1.02 -8.83
CA ASP A 156 -18.94 -1.81 -9.94
C ASP A 156 -18.80 -0.91 -11.18
N ARG A 157 -17.66 -0.98 -11.85
CA ARG A 157 -17.41 -0.16 -13.04
C ARG A 157 -18.12 -0.74 -14.26
N GLU A 158 -18.30 -2.05 -14.38
CA GLU A 158 -19.07 -2.61 -15.52
C GLU A 158 -20.55 -2.31 -15.34
N PHE A 159 -21.05 -2.42 -14.10
CA PHE A 159 -22.42 -2.08 -13.70
C PHE A 159 -23.53 -2.74 -14.53
N THR A 160 -23.23 -3.82 -15.27
CA THR A 160 -24.20 -4.52 -16.13
C THR A 160 -25.05 -5.50 -15.35
N TYR A 161 -24.41 -6.31 -14.48
CA TYR A 161 -25.07 -7.42 -13.77
C TYR A 161 -24.93 -7.34 -12.24
N ARG A 162 -24.10 -6.41 -11.75
CA ARG A 162 -23.82 -6.22 -10.33
C ARG A 162 -23.55 -4.75 -10.05
N ARG A 163 -23.87 -4.33 -8.83
CA ARG A 163 -23.77 -2.92 -8.40
C ARG A 163 -22.46 -2.63 -7.66
N THR A 164 -21.86 -3.65 -7.04
CA THR A 164 -20.59 -3.56 -6.31
C THR A 164 -19.63 -4.61 -6.84
N PRO A 165 -18.31 -4.33 -6.87
CA PRO A 165 -17.32 -5.31 -7.26
C PRO A 165 -17.35 -6.51 -6.31
N PRO A 166 -17.07 -7.72 -6.80
CA PRO A 166 -16.98 -8.90 -5.94
C PRO A 166 -16.01 -8.66 -4.79
N GLU A 167 -16.41 -9.07 -3.60
CA GLU A 167 -15.58 -9.09 -2.38
C GLU A 167 -15.06 -7.74 -1.85
N LEU A 168 -15.40 -6.61 -2.45
CA LEU A 168 -14.75 -5.33 -2.08
C LEU A 168 -15.14 -4.84 -0.68
N GLY A 169 -16.41 -5.02 -0.30
CA GLY A 169 -16.91 -4.78 1.06
C GLY A 169 -16.91 -6.03 1.96
N TRP A 170 -16.21 -7.09 1.56
CA TRP A 170 -16.14 -8.32 2.35
C TRP A 170 -15.01 -8.25 3.36
N HIS A 171 -15.21 -8.95 4.47
CA HIS A 171 -14.22 -9.09 5.53
C HIS A 171 -14.05 -10.55 5.90
N VAL A 172 -12.84 -10.95 6.25
CA VAL A 172 -12.60 -12.21 6.95
C VAL A 172 -12.96 -12.00 8.42
N TYR A 173 -13.86 -12.79 8.96
CA TYR A 173 -13.99 -12.87 10.41
C TYR A 173 -12.81 -13.71 10.92
N ALA A 174 -11.89 -13.05 11.61
CA ALA A 174 -10.72 -13.68 12.19
C ALA A 174 -10.75 -13.56 13.72
N GLU A 175 -10.37 -14.63 14.39
CA GLU A 175 -10.06 -14.62 15.82
C GLU A 175 -8.56 -14.34 15.98
N HIS A 176 -8.16 -13.70 17.08
CA HIS A 176 -6.77 -13.37 17.34
C HIS A 176 -6.40 -13.63 18.80
N GLU A 177 -5.19 -14.13 19.03
CA GLU A 177 -4.60 -14.26 20.36
C GLU A 177 -3.60 -13.11 20.57
N GLY A 178 -4.10 -11.99 21.11
CA GLY A 178 -3.29 -10.78 21.37
C GLY A 178 -3.37 -9.71 20.28
N GLY A 179 -2.70 -8.59 20.50
CA GLY A 179 -2.87 -7.37 19.70
C GLY A 179 -4.08 -6.53 20.15
N GLU A 180 -4.10 -5.28 19.71
CA GLU A 180 -5.12 -4.27 20.01
C GLU A 180 -6.10 -4.15 18.84
N GLU A 181 -7.40 -4.14 19.14
CA GLU A 181 -8.47 -3.93 18.16
C GLU A 181 -8.65 -2.43 17.88
N VAL A 182 -8.17 -1.95 16.74
CA VAL A 182 -8.14 -0.51 16.40
C VAL A 182 -9.34 -0.07 15.56
N ALA A 183 -10.04 -1.02 14.93
CA ALA A 183 -11.28 -0.75 14.23
C ALA A 183 -12.20 -1.96 14.25
N TYR A 184 -13.50 -1.71 14.18
CA TYR A 184 -14.56 -2.71 14.10
C TYR A 184 -15.36 -2.60 12.81
N LEU A 185 -16.02 -3.69 12.43
CA LEU A 185 -16.88 -3.73 11.26
C LEU A 185 -18.23 -3.06 11.56
N THR A 186 -18.70 -2.24 10.62
CA THR A 186 -20.05 -1.70 10.62
C THR A 186 -20.74 -2.09 9.31
N LEU A 187 -21.88 -2.77 9.42
CA LEU A 187 -22.63 -3.32 8.30
C LEU A 187 -23.80 -2.42 7.87
N THR A 188 -24.24 -2.65 6.64
CA THR A 188 -25.34 -1.92 5.99
C THR A 188 -26.54 -2.84 5.83
N LYS A 189 -27.74 -2.39 6.25
CA LYS A 189 -29.00 -3.12 6.02
C LYS A 189 -29.52 -3.02 4.59
N ARG A 190 -28.97 -2.09 3.81
CA ARG A 190 -29.39 -1.84 2.43
C ARG A 190 -28.26 -2.23 1.49
N GLU A 191 -28.66 -2.74 0.34
CA GLU A 191 -27.72 -3.06 -0.74
C GLU A 191 -27.19 -1.79 -1.45
N PHE A 192 -27.88 -0.67 -1.30
CA PHE A 192 -27.59 0.61 -1.96
C PHE A 192 -28.04 1.80 -1.10
N GLY A 193 -27.39 2.95 -1.30
CA GLY A 193 -27.79 4.23 -0.72
C GLY A 193 -28.92 4.89 -1.52
N ASN A 194 -28.92 6.22 -1.58
CA ASN A 194 -29.84 6.95 -2.43
C ASN A 194 -29.27 7.06 -3.86
N GLU A 195 -30.11 6.77 -4.85
CA GLU A 195 -29.84 6.95 -6.29
C GLU A 195 -30.77 8.07 -6.82
N TYR A 196 -30.23 8.97 -7.64
CA TYR A 196 -30.99 9.85 -8.53
C TYR A 196 -30.33 9.82 -9.91
N GLU A 197 -30.97 10.42 -10.92
CA GLU A 197 -30.67 10.23 -12.36
C GLU A 197 -29.17 10.18 -12.71
N ASN A 198 -28.33 10.99 -12.05
CA ASN A 198 -26.87 11.05 -12.28
C ASN A 198 -25.99 10.90 -11.01
N GLY A 199 -26.56 10.54 -9.87
CA GLY A 199 -25.83 10.47 -8.60
C GLY A 199 -26.17 9.22 -7.79
N ARG A 200 -25.13 8.58 -7.26
CA ARG A 200 -25.25 7.35 -6.47
C ARG A 200 -24.49 7.51 -5.17
N SER A 201 -25.11 7.12 -4.06
CA SER A 201 -24.47 7.14 -2.74
C SER A 201 -24.34 5.74 -2.16
N PRO A 202 -23.30 5.48 -1.36
CA PRO A 202 -23.22 4.27 -0.56
C PRO A 202 -24.38 4.24 0.47
N PRO A 203 -24.86 3.05 0.86
CA PRO A 203 -25.83 2.93 1.94
C PRO A 203 -25.25 3.41 3.27
N PRO A 204 -26.03 4.06 4.16
CA PRO A 204 -25.52 4.50 5.45
C PRO A 204 -25.06 3.32 6.32
N PRO A 205 -24.06 3.50 7.20
CA PRO A 205 -23.72 2.53 8.23
C PRO A 205 -24.91 2.34 9.18
N THR A 206 -25.27 1.09 9.50
CA THR A 206 -26.51 0.81 10.26
C THR A 206 -26.37 -0.19 11.40
N VAL A 207 -25.42 -1.11 11.32
CA VAL A 207 -25.26 -2.18 12.31
C VAL A 207 -23.80 -2.19 12.72
N ASP A 208 -23.50 -1.58 13.86
CA ASP A 208 -22.20 -1.74 14.50
C ASP A 208 -22.08 -3.17 15.01
N THR A 209 -20.94 -3.79 14.76
CA THR A 209 -20.59 -5.10 15.32
C THR A 209 -19.37 -4.97 16.21
N ASP A 210 -19.11 -6.01 16.99
CA ASP A 210 -17.88 -6.18 17.76
C ASP A 210 -16.84 -7.01 16.99
N ILE A 211 -17.00 -7.14 15.67
CA ILE A 211 -16.09 -7.91 14.82
C ILE A 211 -14.88 -7.04 14.46
N PRO A 212 -13.65 -7.42 14.83
CA PRO A 212 -12.48 -6.61 14.52
C PRO A 212 -12.24 -6.49 13.02
N ALA A 213 -12.05 -5.25 12.57
CA ALA A 213 -11.68 -4.92 11.20
C ALA A 213 -10.18 -4.68 11.04
N ILE A 214 -9.53 -4.16 12.09
CA ILE A 214 -8.09 -3.94 12.14
C ILE A 214 -7.59 -4.37 13.51
N VAL A 215 -6.60 -5.26 13.53
CA VAL A 215 -5.91 -5.69 14.76
C VAL A 215 -4.42 -5.36 14.61
N VAL A 216 -3.83 -4.80 15.67
CA VAL A 216 -2.44 -4.35 15.70
C VAL A 216 -1.67 -5.07 16.80
N GLY A 217 -0.70 -5.88 16.42
CA GLY A 217 0.32 -6.40 17.33
C GLY A 217 1.58 -5.54 17.33
N GLU A 218 2.55 -5.87 18.18
CA GLU A 218 3.80 -5.10 18.33
C GLU A 218 4.58 -4.97 17.00
N ARG A 219 4.60 -6.03 16.20
CA ARG A 219 5.32 -6.09 14.90
C ARG A 219 4.44 -6.51 13.75
N TRP A 220 3.12 -6.46 13.93
CA TRP A 220 2.22 -6.78 12.84
C TRP A 220 0.93 -5.98 12.84
N VAL A 221 0.37 -5.79 11.64
CA VAL A 221 -0.99 -5.25 11.47
C VAL A 221 -1.77 -6.20 10.57
N TYR A 222 -2.98 -6.54 11.00
CA TYR A 222 -3.92 -7.29 10.18
C TYR A 222 -5.14 -6.45 9.82
N PHE A 223 -5.47 -6.42 8.53
CA PHE A 223 -6.72 -5.85 8.04
C PHE A 223 -7.64 -6.99 7.61
N SER A 224 -8.84 -7.07 8.13
CA SER A 224 -9.78 -8.12 7.73
C SER A 224 -10.36 -7.91 6.33
N GLY A 225 -10.20 -6.72 5.73
CA GLY A 225 -10.64 -6.39 4.36
C GLY A 225 -9.49 -6.06 3.40
N GLN A 226 -9.81 -5.45 2.26
CA GLN A 226 -8.85 -5.21 1.16
C GLN A 226 -8.47 -3.72 0.97
N PRO A 227 -7.74 -3.07 1.91
CA PRO A 227 -7.46 -1.63 1.84
C PRO A 227 -6.68 -1.24 0.58
N GLY A 228 -5.69 -2.04 0.17
CA GLY A 228 -4.92 -1.80 -1.05
C GLY A 228 -5.79 -1.77 -2.30
N ARG A 229 -6.71 -2.72 -2.45
CA ARG A 229 -7.62 -2.76 -3.60
C ARG A 229 -8.55 -1.56 -3.62
N ILE A 230 -9.07 -1.15 -2.47
CA ILE A 230 -9.95 0.02 -2.38
C ILE A 230 -9.18 1.30 -2.73
N TYR A 231 -8.00 1.49 -2.13
CA TYR A 231 -7.14 2.64 -2.40
C TYR A 231 -6.76 2.73 -3.89
N TRP A 232 -6.37 1.61 -4.51
CA TRP A 232 -6.07 1.58 -5.94
C TRP A 232 -7.27 1.97 -6.81
N ARG A 233 -8.49 1.64 -6.37
CA ARG A 233 -9.71 1.93 -7.12
C ARG A 233 -10.19 3.37 -7.00
N ASN A 234 -10.15 3.95 -5.81
CA ASN A 234 -10.80 5.23 -5.53
C ASN A 234 -9.90 6.29 -4.87
N GLY A 235 -8.65 5.96 -4.54
CA GLY A 235 -7.69 6.89 -3.96
C GLY A 235 -8.08 7.46 -2.59
N SER A 236 -8.93 6.75 -1.82
CA SER A 236 -9.47 7.24 -0.54
C SER A 236 -8.35 7.75 0.39
N PRO A 237 -8.34 9.06 0.75
CA PRO A 237 -7.30 9.63 1.59
C PRO A 237 -7.22 8.99 2.98
N ASP A 238 -8.37 8.66 3.58
CA ASP A 238 -8.43 8.04 4.91
C ASP A 238 -7.81 6.63 4.89
N ILE A 239 -8.09 5.84 3.84
CA ILE A 239 -7.50 4.49 3.68
C ILE A 239 -6.01 4.58 3.37
N GLY A 240 -5.61 5.51 2.49
CA GLY A 240 -4.19 5.76 2.21
C GLY A 240 -3.43 6.16 3.47
N ARG A 241 -4.02 7.01 4.31
CA ARG A 241 -3.45 7.41 5.60
C ARG A 241 -3.31 6.22 6.56
N LEU A 242 -4.33 5.37 6.69
CA LEU A 242 -4.24 4.13 7.47
C LEU A 242 -3.08 3.27 7.01
N MET A 243 -2.98 3.01 5.70
CA MET A 243 -1.92 2.15 5.15
C MET A 243 -0.53 2.74 5.42
N LEU A 244 -0.34 4.05 5.22
CA LEU A 244 0.93 4.72 5.50
C LEU A 244 1.30 4.71 6.97
N ASN A 245 0.34 4.99 7.85
CA ASN A 245 0.61 4.98 9.28
C ASN A 245 0.91 3.55 9.76
N SER A 246 0.25 2.52 9.24
CA SER A 246 0.60 1.12 9.51
C SER A 246 2.01 0.77 9.03
N MET A 247 2.40 1.20 7.83
CA MET A 247 3.78 1.00 7.36
C MET A 247 4.80 1.67 8.28
N LYS A 248 4.55 2.91 8.71
CA LYS A 248 5.46 3.64 9.61
C LYS A 248 5.49 3.07 11.02
N TYR A 249 4.35 2.60 11.53
CA TYR A 249 4.26 1.94 12.82
C TYR A 249 5.16 0.69 12.85
N ILE A 250 5.10 -0.12 11.78
CA ILE A 250 5.86 -1.36 11.68
C ILE A 250 7.32 -1.14 11.27
N ALA A 251 7.58 -0.30 10.26
CA ALA A 251 8.91 -0.10 9.69
C ALA A 251 9.73 1.01 10.37
N GLY A 252 9.10 1.81 11.23
CA GLY A 252 9.65 3.08 11.71
C GLY A 252 9.77 4.13 10.61
N GLU A 253 10.54 5.19 10.89
CA GLU A 253 10.81 6.25 9.91
C GLU A 253 11.69 5.75 8.75
N PRO A 254 11.40 6.16 7.51
CA PRO A 254 12.12 5.70 6.33
C PRO A 254 13.58 6.19 6.33
N PRO A 255 14.54 5.35 5.86
CA PRO A 255 15.95 5.72 5.78
C PRO A 255 16.19 6.90 4.83
N VAL A 256 15.40 7.00 3.76
CA VAL A 256 15.36 8.15 2.86
C VAL A 256 13.90 8.47 2.57
N ALA A 257 13.52 9.74 2.51
CA ALA A 257 12.19 10.15 2.04
C ALA A 257 12.26 11.46 1.28
N VAL A 258 11.38 11.64 0.29
CA VAL A 258 11.20 12.91 -0.40
C VAL A 258 9.95 13.64 0.12
N LYS A 259 10.06 14.96 0.25
CA LYS A 259 8.97 15.87 0.61
C LYS A 259 8.81 16.92 -0.48
N SER A 260 7.59 17.07 -0.98
CA SER A 260 7.22 18.00 -2.05
C SER A 260 5.71 18.24 -2.02
N HIS A 261 5.26 19.38 -2.56
CA HIS A 261 3.82 19.60 -2.82
C HIS A 261 3.30 18.81 -4.05
N GLY A 262 4.18 18.51 -5.02
CA GLY A 262 3.88 17.68 -6.18
C GLY A 262 4.21 16.20 -5.97
N PHE A 263 3.92 15.37 -6.97
CA PHE A 263 4.29 13.95 -6.94
C PHE A 263 5.74 13.79 -7.42
N VAL A 264 6.62 13.42 -6.48
CA VAL A 264 8.00 13.03 -6.76
C VAL A 264 8.17 11.55 -6.46
N GLU A 265 8.48 10.79 -7.50
CA GLU A 265 8.88 9.39 -7.37
C GLU A 265 10.33 9.33 -6.86
N LEU A 266 10.54 8.49 -5.83
CA LEU A 266 11.82 8.27 -5.18
C LEU A 266 12.25 6.82 -5.40
N GLU A 267 13.37 6.63 -6.09
CA GLU A 267 14.08 5.35 -6.08
C GLU A 267 15.44 5.53 -5.39
N ALA A 268 15.68 4.73 -4.37
CA ALA A 268 16.89 4.80 -3.57
C ALA A 268 17.65 3.47 -3.66
N TYR A 269 18.95 3.55 -3.90
CA TYR A 269 19.85 2.41 -3.96
C TYR A 269 21.06 2.65 -3.05
N ARG A 270 21.72 1.57 -2.64
CA ARG A 270 23.00 1.60 -1.95
C ARG A 270 24.09 0.97 -2.81
N ARG A 271 25.31 1.52 -2.75
CA ARG A 271 26.49 0.96 -3.42
C ARG A 271 27.77 1.46 -2.75
N ASN A 272 28.62 0.55 -2.25
CA ASN A 272 29.98 0.86 -1.77
C ASN A 272 30.10 2.13 -0.91
N GLY A 273 29.30 2.23 0.16
CA GLY A 273 29.31 3.41 1.04
C GLY A 273 28.63 4.65 0.44
N GLN A 274 27.84 4.50 -0.62
CA GLN A 274 27.06 5.57 -1.23
C GLN A 274 25.57 5.24 -1.22
N LEU A 275 24.73 6.27 -1.13
CA LEU A 275 23.33 6.20 -1.54
C LEU A 275 23.17 6.85 -2.91
N LEU A 276 22.46 6.19 -3.81
CA LEU A 276 22.11 6.68 -5.14
C LEU A 276 20.61 6.99 -5.14
N ILE A 277 20.25 8.26 -5.29
CA ILE A 277 18.88 8.74 -5.16
C ILE A 277 18.39 9.29 -6.50
N HIS A 278 17.39 8.63 -7.06
CA HIS A 278 16.68 9.05 -8.26
C HIS A 278 15.39 9.76 -7.85
N LEU A 279 15.20 10.97 -8.35
CA LEU A 279 13.99 11.76 -8.15
C LEU A 279 13.36 12.07 -9.50
N LEU A 280 12.14 11.59 -9.73
CA LEU A 280 11.39 11.83 -10.96
C LEU A 280 10.11 12.61 -10.65
N ASN A 281 9.90 13.72 -11.35
CA ASN A 281 8.74 14.59 -11.14
C ASN A 281 7.60 14.23 -12.10
N HIS A 282 6.46 13.86 -11.53
CA HIS A 282 5.24 13.50 -12.26
C HIS A 282 4.15 14.57 -12.15
N THR A 283 4.53 15.81 -11.85
CA THR A 283 3.58 16.93 -11.70
C THR A 283 3.29 17.54 -13.07
N TYR A 284 2.23 17.07 -13.71
CA TYR A 284 1.83 17.50 -15.06
C TYR A 284 0.67 18.50 -14.99
N PRO A 285 0.76 19.69 -15.62
CA PRO A 285 -0.29 20.71 -15.58
C PRO A 285 -1.47 20.42 -16.52
N ASP A 286 -1.26 19.65 -17.58
CA ASP A 286 -2.16 19.51 -18.72
C ASP A 286 -2.68 18.08 -18.91
N ARG A 287 -2.44 17.19 -17.93
CA ARG A 287 -2.84 15.79 -18.01
C ARG A 287 -4.33 15.62 -17.73
N ILE A 288 -5.11 15.46 -18.80
CA ILE A 288 -6.52 15.08 -18.70
C ILE A 288 -6.61 13.56 -18.54
N LEU A 289 -7.14 13.13 -17.40
CA LEU A 289 -7.53 11.75 -17.14
C LEU A 289 -9.05 11.67 -17.07
N VAL A 290 -9.70 11.61 -18.23
CA VAL A 290 -11.14 11.33 -18.29
C VAL A 290 -11.31 9.84 -18.47
N ARG A 291 -11.43 9.15 -17.35
CA ARG A 291 -11.93 7.78 -17.33
C ARG A 291 -13.44 7.85 -17.12
N GLY A 292 -14.21 7.19 -17.98
CA GLY A 292 -15.66 7.07 -17.77
C GLY A 292 -15.96 6.40 -16.42
N ASN A 293 -17.12 6.72 -15.83
CA ASN A 293 -17.60 6.05 -14.61
C ASN A 293 -17.90 4.55 -14.84
N THR A 294 -17.91 4.10 -16.10
CA THR A 294 -18.11 2.71 -16.48
C THR A 294 -16.90 2.12 -17.20
N ALA A 295 -16.61 0.83 -16.94
CA ALA A 295 -15.59 0.04 -17.61
C ALA A 295 -16.04 -0.39 -19.02
N THR A 296 -17.35 -0.41 -19.27
CA THR A 296 -17.94 -0.63 -20.58
C THR A 296 -18.45 0.70 -21.11
N ASN A 297 -17.98 1.08 -22.29
CA ASN A 297 -18.47 2.27 -22.96
C ASN A 297 -19.57 1.86 -23.96
N THR A 298 -20.83 1.89 -23.52
CA THR A 298 -21.99 1.53 -24.36
C THR A 298 -22.76 2.74 -24.87
N MET A 299 -22.37 3.96 -24.44
CA MET A 299 -23.00 5.18 -24.92
C MET A 299 -22.30 5.66 -26.18
N TRP A 300 -23.05 5.80 -27.26
CA TRP A 300 -22.58 6.34 -28.55
C TRP A 300 -22.00 7.75 -28.47
N THR A 301 -22.24 8.47 -27.36
CA THR A 301 -21.74 9.82 -27.07
C THR A 301 -20.53 9.88 -26.14
N SER A 302 -20.09 8.76 -25.59
CA SER A 302 -18.98 8.72 -24.65
C SER A 302 -17.71 8.27 -25.37
N THR A 303 -16.60 8.99 -25.21
CA THR A 303 -15.29 8.58 -25.72
C THR A 303 -14.66 7.53 -24.78
N PRO A 304 -14.11 6.42 -25.31
CA PRO A 304 -13.45 5.40 -24.51
C PRO A 304 -12.12 5.97 -23.99
N GLU A 305 -12.10 6.39 -22.72
CA GLU A 305 -10.92 6.84 -21.98
C GLU A 305 -10.05 7.89 -22.71
N CYS A 306 -10.32 9.19 -22.49
CA CYS A 306 -9.42 10.24 -22.98
C CYS A 306 -8.24 10.38 -22.01
N VAL A 307 -7.06 9.92 -22.45
CA VAL A 307 -5.78 10.17 -21.78
C VAL A 307 -4.95 11.02 -22.72
N HIS A 308 -4.84 12.31 -22.40
CA HIS A 308 -3.88 13.17 -23.10
C HIS A 308 -2.49 12.88 -22.54
N PRO A 309 -1.46 12.67 -23.39
CA PRO A 309 -0.10 12.57 -22.91
C PRO A 309 0.30 13.91 -22.29
N PRO A 310 1.11 13.90 -21.21
CA PRO A 310 1.64 15.15 -20.67
C PRO A 310 2.52 15.84 -21.71
N THR A 311 2.36 17.15 -21.91
CA THR A 311 3.23 17.92 -22.82
C THR A 311 4.32 18.70 -22.09
N SER A 312 4.19 18.87 -20.77
CA SER A 312 5.17 19.57 -19.93
C SER A 312 5.14 19.07 -18.49
N VAL A 313 6.22 19.32 -17.75
CA VAL A 313 6.32 19.08 -16.31
C VAL A 313 6.31 20.42 -15.59
N THR A 314 5.50 20.54 -14.53
CA THR A 314 5.53 21.67 -13.62
C THR A 314 6.74 21.53 -12.69
N PRO A 315 7.72 22.44 -12.77
CA PRO A 315 8.91 22.37 -11.91
C PRO A 315 8.54 22.56 -10.45
N LEU A 316 9.14 21.75 -9.57
CA LEU A 316 8.95 21.83 -8.12
C LEU A 316 10.13 22.57 -7.48
N VAL A 317 9.86 23.47 -6.53
CA VAL A 317 10.88 24.36 -5.91
C VAL A 317 11.02 24.16 -4.39
N ASP A 318 10.23 23.27 -3.81
CA ASP A 318 10.16 22.99 -2.37
C ASP A 318 10.55 21.53 -2.06
N VAL A 319 11.33 20.91 -2.94
CA VAL A 319 11.68 19.48 -2.83
C VAL A 319 12.80 19.30 -1.81
N ARG A 320 12.56 18.42 -0.83
CA ARG A 320 13.54 18.07 0.20
C ARG A 320 13.72 16.57 0.26
N VAL A 321 14.98 16.12 0.22
CA VAL A 321 15.35 14.73 0.51
C VAL A 321 15.82 14.65 1.95
N VAL A 322 15.18 13.79 2.74
CA VAL A 322 15.51 13.58 4.15
C VAL A 322 16.17 12.21 4.29
N VAL A 323 17.40 12.18 4.77
CA VAL A 323 18.20 10.97 4.99
C VAL A 323 18.36 10.74 6.50
N ARG A 324 18.14 9.51 6.96
CA ARG A 324 18.14 9.11 8.38
C ARG A 324 19.01 7.88 8.60
N GLY A 325 19.72 7.85 9.72
CA GLY A 325 20.52 6.69 10.13
C GLY A 325 21.81 6.49 9.33
N PHE A 326 22.27 7.53 8.64
CA PHE A 326 23.53 7.54 7.90
C PHE A 326 24.32 8.80 8.23
N ASP A 327 25.66 8.66 8.32
CA ASP A 327 26.59 9.78 8.45
C ASP A 327 26.96 10.28 7.04
N VAL A 328 26.45 11.46 6.67
CA VAL A 328 26.59 12.00 5.32
C VAL A 328 27.88 12.80 5.22
N ALA A 329 28.78 12.38 4.34
CA ALA A 329 30.03 13.09 4.08
C ALA A 329 29.86 14.19 3.04
N ARG A 330 29.16 13.87 1.94
CA ARG A 330 29.02 14.74 0.78
C ARG A 330 27.77 14.39 -0.01
N VAL A 331 27.13 15.40 -0.60
CA VAL A 331 26.05 15.23 -1.57
C VAL A 331 26.45 15.88 -2.88
N TYR A 332 26.35 15.13 -3.98
CA TYR A 332 26.66 15.64 -5.31
C TYR A 332 25.59 15.25 -6.34
N GLU A 333 25.32 16.16 -7.26
CA GLU A 333 24.43 15.98 -8.40
C GLU A 333 25.29 15.80 -9.67
N PRO A 334 25.55 14.56 -10.09
CA PRO A 334 26.55 14.30 -11.14
C PRO A 334 26.14 14.87 -12.50
N LEU A 335 24.83 14.93 -12.78
CA LEU A 335 24.31 15.37 -14.08
C LEU A 335 24.43 16.88 -14.30
N ARG A 336 24.59 17.66 -13.23
CA ARG A 336 24.82 19.11 -13.28
C ARG A 336 26.21 19.50 -12.78
N ASP A 337 27.06 18.51 -12.50
CA ASP A 337 28.39 18.69 -11.91
C ASP A 337 28.40 19.65 -10.71
N ARG A 338 27.45 19.45 -9.77
CA ARG A 338 27.20 20.36 -8.67
C ARG A 338 27.29 19.67 -7.32
N ILE A 339 27.98 20.28 -6.36
CA ILE A 339 27.92 19.89 -4.94
C ILE A 339 26.66 20.49 -4.34
N CYS A 340 25.85 19.67 -3.67
CA CYS A 340 24.65 20.14 -2.99
C CYS A 340 24.96 20.33 -1.51
N GLU A 341 24.58 21.49 -0.97
CA GLU A 341 24.60 21.70 0.48
C GLU A 341 23.50 20.87 1.15
N PHE A 342 23.78 20.39 2.35
CA PHE A 342 22.82 19.71 3.20
C PHE A 342 22.94 20.24 4.63
N ARG A 343 21.84 20.14 5.38
CA ARG A 343 21.79 20.54 6.79
C ARG A 343 21.59 19.31 7.65
N GLU A 344 22.27 19.25 8.79
CA GLU A 344 22.01 18.24 9.81
C GLU A 344 21.09 18.82 10.89
N GLU A 345 19.94 18.19 11.09
CA GLU A 345 18.98 18.59 12.11
C GLU A 345 18.49 17.34 12.84
N ASN A 346 18.63 17.27 14.17
CA ASN A 346 18.11 16.15 14.97
C ASN A 346 18.53 14.75 14.46
N GLY A 347 19.80 14.58 14.07
CA GLY A 347 20.35 13.30 13.60
C GLY A 347 19.89 12.86 12.20
N ARG A 348 19.42 13.80 11.36
CA ARG A 348 19.03 13.54 9.97
C ARG A 348 19.58 14.62 9.05
N ALA A 349 20.01 14.20 7.87
CA ALA A 349 20.51 15.09 6.84
C ALA A 349 19.37 15.49 5.90
N ILE A 350 19.24 16.80 5.66
CA ILE A 350 18.22 17.39 4.79
C ILE A 350 18.94 18.02 3.60
N VAL A 351 18.69 17.48 2.42
CA VAL A 351 19.16 18.01 1.15
C VAL A 351 18.02 18.81 0.52
N GLU A 352 18.24 20.11 0.34
CA GLU A 352 17.30 20.97 -0.38
C GLU A 352 17.58 20.89 -1.87
N ILE A 353 16.54 20.66 -2.66
CA ILE A 353 16.61 20.67 -4.12
C ILE A 353 15.92 21.95 -4.59
N PRO A 354 16.67 23.01 -4.94
CA PRO A 354 16.09 24.33 -5.22
C PRO A 354 15.09 24.31 -6.38
N ARG A 355 15.29 23.38 -7.31
CA ARG A 355 14.43 23.19 -8.47
C ARG A 355 14.58 21.77 -9.00
N LEU A 356 13.47 21.03 -9.01
CA LEU A 356 13.32 19.75 -9.68
C LEU A 356 12.44 19.95 -10.92
N ASP A 357 13.05 19.90 -12.09
CA ASP A 357 12.36 19.90 -13.38
C ASP A 357 11.77 18.49 -13.63
N GLU A 358 12.28 17.73 -14.59
CA GLU A 358 11.83 16.36 -14.84
C GLU A 358 12.51 15.37 -13.89
N TYR A 359 13.82 15.49 -13.72
CA TYR A 359 14.63 14.47 -13.06
C TYR A 359 15.86 15.06 -12.37
N VAL A 360 16.17 14.54 -11.19
CA VAL A 360 17.40 14.81 -10.44
C VAL A 360 17.99 13.49 -9.97
N PHE A 361 19.31 13.37 -10.13
CA PHE A 361 20.08 12.24 -9.60
C PHE A 361 21.06 12.76 -8.56
N LEU A 362 20.97 12.26 -7.33
CA LEU A 362 21.89 12.58 -6.25
C LEU A 362 22.72 11.35 -5.91
N VAL A 363 23.99 11.59 -5.63
CA VAL A 363 24.84 10.61 -4.97
C VAL A 363 25.26 11.19 -3.63
N ILE A 364 25.06 10.40 -2.58
CA ILE A 364 25.32 10.76 -1.20
C ILE A 364 26.44 9.84 -0.72
N ASP A 365 27.63 10.41 -0.53
CA ASP A 365 28.77 9.69 0.03
C ASP A 365 28.59 9.60 1.54
N LEU A 366 28.73 8.39 2.09
CA LEU A 366 28.65 8.11 3.51
C LEU A 366 30.05 8.04 4.12
N ARG A 367 30.19 8.38 5.41
CA ARG A 367 31.45 8.26 6.14
C ARG A 367 31.78 6.84 6.59
#